data_AF-A0A7C3NTJ9-F1
#
_entry.id   AF-A0A7C3NTJ9-F1
#
_cell.length_a   1.000
_cell.length_b   1.000
_cell.length_c   1.000
_cell.angle_alpha   90.00
_cell.angle_beta   90.00
_cell.angle_gamma   90.00
#
_symmetry.space_group_name_H-M   'P 1'
#
loop_
_entity.id
_entity.type
_entity.pdbx_description
1 polymer ?
#
loop_
_entity_poly.entity_id
_entity_poly.type
_entity_poly.pdbx_seq_one_letter_code
_entity_poly.pdbx_strand_id
1 'polypeptide(L)'
;MTPLTISFAILLALLAPQFARSAADPSEELQQEQSKARREQRAKELKAREQLENLKRDQQAEAQQTLDQVKRQAEPSSGQRPQAEKVQQQLDQLKNEQQLRRLETEQQIRRLERESDPLRQQQHIDDLQRQQQIRSLQEQVQRNQAQQDLEKFRQQQNSR
;
A
#
# COMPACT_ATOMS: atom_id res chain seq x y z
N MET A 1 13.46 -13.67 92.45
CA MET A 1 14.48 -14.50 91.77
C MET A 1 13.77 -15.59 90.96
N THR A 2 13.53 -15.32 89.68
CA THR A 2 13.56 -16.24 88.52
C THR A 2 12.83 -15.56 87.34
N PRO A 3 13.56 -15.14 86.28
CA PRO A 3 13.00 -14.56 85.07
C PRO A 3 12.87 -15.66 84.01
N LEU A 4 11.65 -16.07 83.62
CA LEU A 4 11.52 -17.09 82.57
C LEU A 4 10.19 -17.07 81.82
N THR A 5 9.72 -15.88 81.41
CA THR A 5 8.48 -15.78 80.60
C THR A 5 8.63 -14.94 79.33
N ILE A 6 9.82 -14.38 79.06
CA ILE A 6 10.03 -13.50 77.89
C ILE A 6 10.42 -14.29 76.62
N SER A 7 10.88 -15.54 76.74
CA SER A 7 11.39 -16.30 75.59
C SER A 7 10.34 -16.96 74.69
N PHE A 8 9.04 -16.96 75.04
CA PHE A 8 8.03 -17.66 74.24
C PHE A 8 7.31 -16.77 73.21
N ALA A 9 7.42 -15.44 73.34
CA ALA A 9 6.74 -14.51 72.42
C ALA A 9 7.50 -14.29 71.10
N ILE A 10 8.79 -14.64 71.02
CA ILE A 10 9.62 -14.38 69.84
C ILE A 10 9.58 -15.55 68.84
N LEU A 11 9.21 -16.76 69.29
CA LEU A 11 9.18 -17.93 68.41
C LEU A 11 7.89 -18.04 67.56
N LEU A 12 6.86 -17.24 67.84
CA LEU A 12 5.61 -17.21 67.04
C LEU A 12 5.66 -16.23 65.86
N ALA A 13 6.72 -15.42 65.74
CA ALA A 13 6.87 -14.48 64.62
C ALA A 13 7.58 -15.10 63.39
N LEU A 14 8.15 -16.30 63.52
CA LEU A 14 8.85 -16.99 62.42
C LEU A 14 7.96 -17.96 61.61
N LEU A 15 6.67 -18.05 61.93
CA LEU A 15 5.74 -18.96 61.25
C LEU A 15 4.54 -18.20 60.64
N ALA A 16 4.79 -17.04 60.02
CA ALA A 16 3.86 -16.46 59.08
C ALA A 16 4.16 -17.05 57.68
N PRO A 17 3.36 -18.00 57.19
CA PRO A 17 3.53 -18.56 55.85
C PRO A 17 3.26 -17.46 54.81
N GLN A 18 4.28 -17.12 54.01
CA GLN A 18 4.37 -17.32 52.56
C GLN A 18 3.06 -17.28 51.71
N PHE A 19 1.99 -16.61 52.14
CA PHE A 19 0.71 -16.50 51.41
C PHE A 19 0.51 -15.12 50.76
N ALA A 20 1.59 -14.46 50.35
CA ALA A 20 1.53 -13.66 49.14
C ALA A 20 1.70 -14.60 47.92
N ARG A 21 0.88 -15.66 47.86
CA ARG A 21 0.59 -16.28 46.57
C ARG A 21 -0.20 -15.21 45.82
N SER A 22 0.47 -14.53 44.91
CA SER A 22 -0.16 -13.86 43.79
C SER A 22 -1.20 -14.82 43.25
N ALA A 23 -2.47 -14.61 43.56
CA ALA A 23 -3.50 -15.03 42.65
C ALA A 23 -3.16 -14.23 41.39
N ALA A 24 -2.53 -14.89 40.41
CA ALA A 24 -2.60 -14.42 39.04
C ALA A 24 -4.10 -14.37 38.77
N ASP A 25 -4.65 -13.18 38.94
CA ASP A 25 -6.06 -12.93 38.89
C ASP A 25 -6.42 -13.26 37.43
N PRO A 26 -7.32 -14.21 37.14
CA PRO A 26 -7.66 -14.56 35.75
C PRO A 26 -8.18 -13.33 34.96
N SER A 27 -8.51 -12.26 35.67
CA SER A 27 -8.79 -10.93 35.15
C SER A 27 -7.57 -10.21 34.53
N GLU A 28 -6.36 -10.37 35.07
CA GLU A 28 -5.13 -9.77 34.51
C GLU A 28 -4.73 -10.43 33.19
N GLU A 29 -4.85 -11.76 33.10
CA GLU A 29 -4.53 -12.51 31.87
C GLU A 29 -5.51 -12.17 30.74
N LEU A 30 -6.81 -12.07 31.06
CA LEU A 30 -7.84 -11.58 30.12
C LEU A 30 -7.62 -10.12 29.68
N GLN A 31 -7.23 -9.23 30.60
CA GLN A 31 -6.90 -7.84 30.23
C GLN A 31 -5.66 -7.79 29.33
N GLN A 32 -4.67 -8.64 29.59
CA GLN A 32 -3.46 -8.71 28.79
C GLN A 32 -3.77 -9.21 27.37
N GLU A 33 -4.58 -10.27 27.22
CA GLU A 33 -5.02 -10.76 25.90
C GLU A 33 -5.83 -9.72 25.12
N GLN A 34 -6.78 -9.04 25.78
CA GLN A 34 -7.53 -7.95 25.12
C GLN A 34 -6.61 -6.81 24.68
N SER A 35 -5.61 -6.46 25.50
CA SER A 35 -4.66 -5.41 25.15
C SER A 35 -3.78 -5.80 23.95
N LYS A 36 -3.39 -7.08 23.84
CA LYS A 36 -2.65 -7.62 22.69
C LYS A 36 -3.50 -7.58 21.42
N ALA A 37 -4.74 -8.07 21.49
CA ALA A 37 -5.67 -8.05 20.35
C ALA A 37 -5.91 -6.63 19.82
N ARG A 38 -6.11 -5.66 20.71
CA ARG A 38 -6.25 -4.23 20.32
C ARG A 38 -4.98 -3.67 19.69
N ARG A 39 -3.80 -4.03 20.20
CA ARG A 39 -2.51 -3.60 19.62
C ARG A 39 -2.32 -4.17 18.22
N GLU A 40 -2.65 -5.44 18.02
CA GLU A 40 -2.57 -6.08 16.71
C GLU A 40 -3.54 -5.46 15.70
N GLN A 41 -4.78 -5.15 16.12
CA GLN A 41 -5.74 -4.45 15.26
C GLN A 41 -5.20 -3.07 14.82
N ARG A 42 -4.67 -2.28 15.77
CA ARG A 42 -4.06 -0.98 15.46
C ARG A 42 -2.87 -1.11 14.51
N ALA A 43 -2.03 -2.14 14.69
CA ALA A 43 -0.89 -2.37 13.80
C ALA A 43 -1.35 -2.70 12.37
N LYS A 44 -2.40 -3.52 12.22
CA LYS A 44 -2.98 -3.84 10.90
C LYS A 44 -3.59 -2.62 10.22
N GLU A 45 -4.34 -1.80 10.97
CA GLU A 45 -4.90 -0.54 10.46
C GLU A 45 -3.82 0.45 10.00
N LEU A 46 -2.73 0.60 10.78
CA LEU A 46 -1.61 1.45 10.41
C LEU A 46 -0.93 0.96 9.13
N LYS A 47 -0.70 -0.35 9.02
CA LYS A 47 -0.11 -0.96 7.82
C LYS A 47 -1.00 -0.76 6.58
N ALA A 48 -2.31 -0.96 6.71
CA ALA A 48 -3.24 -0.73 5.60
C ALA A 48 -3.26 0.74 5.16
N ARG A 49 -3.20 1.68 6.12
CA ARG A 49 -3.08 3.13 5.82
C ARG A 49 -1.80 3.46 5.08
N GLU A 50 -0.67 2.93 5.53
CA GLU A 50 0.62 3.14 4.87
C GLU A 50 0.61 2.60 3.43
N GLN A 51 0.06 1.41 3.20
CA GLN A 51 -0.09 0.84 1.86
C GLN A 51 -0.99 1.70 0.96
N LEU A 52 -2.08 2.23 1.50
CA LEU A 52 -2.98 3.12 0.76
C LEU A 52 -2.30 4.46 0.42
N GLU A 53 -1.48 4.98 1.32
CA GLU A 53 -0.69 6.19 1.06
C GLU A 53 0.37 5.95 -0.03
N ASN A 54 1.08 4.82 0.03
CA ASN A 54 2.03 4.44 -1.00
C ASN A 54 1.35 4.29 -2.36
N LEU A 55 0.19 3.63 -2.42
CA LEU A 55 -0.63 3.53 -3.64
C LEU A 55 -0.99 4.89 -4.24
N LYS A 56 -1.32 5.88 -3.40
CA LYS A 56 -1.59 7.25 -3.86
C LYS A 56 -0.34 7.94 -4.40
N ARG A 57 0.79 7.79 -3.72
CA ARG A 57 2.07 8.38 -4.15
C ARG A 57 2.52 7.77 -5.46
N ASP A 58 2.44 6.45 -5.60
CA ASP A 58 2.80 5.73 -6.82
C ASP A 58 1.91 6.17 -7.99
N GLN A 59 0.59 6.30 -7.76
CA GLN A 59 -0.33 6.82 -8.77
C GLN A 59 0.03 8.26 -9.22
N GLN A 60 0.44 9.13 -8.28
CA GLN A 60 0.85 10.50 -8.60
C GLN A 60 2.16 10.53 -9.39
N ALA A 61 3.13 9.68 -9.02
CA ALA A 61 4.39 9.54 -9.72
C ALA A 61 4.20 9.03 -11.16
N GLU A 62 3.37 7.99 -11.35
CA GLU A 62 3.02 7.46 -12.67
C GLU A 62 2.35 8.53 -13.55
N ALA A 63 1.43 9.30 -12.98
CA ALA A 63 0.76 10.39 -13.69
C ALA A 63 1.75 11.47 -14.16
N GLN A 64 2.69 11.88 -13.31
CA GLN A 64 3.73 12.84 -13.67
C GLN A 64 4.68 12.30 -14.74
N GLN A 65 5.19 11.09 -14.55
CA GLN A 65 6.11 10.47 -15.51
C GLN A 65 5.47 10.36 -16.91
N THR A 66 4.17 10.09 -16.97
CA THR A 66 3.49 9.98 -18.26
C THR A 66 3.21 11.35 -18.87
N LEU A 67 2.80 12.35 -18.07
CA LEU A 67 2.67 13.73 -18.56
C LEU A 67 3.97 14.22 -19.18
N ASP A 68 5.11 13.97 -18.53
CA ASP A 68 6.42 14.33 -19.04
C ASP A 68 6.76 13.59 -20.35
N GLN A 69 6.40 12.31 -20.46
CA GLN A 69 6.61 11.52 -21.68
C GLN A 69 5.78 12.01 -22.86
N VAL A 70 4.50 12.27 -22.63
CA VAL A 70 3.59 12.82 -23.64
C VAL A 70 4.08 14.19 -24.11
N LYS A 71 4.57 15.03 -23.20
CA LYS A 71 5.12 16.34 -23.54
C LYS A 71 6.34 16.23 -24.46
N ARG A 72 7.23 15.25 -24.22
CA ARG A 72 8.40 14.98 -25.06
C ARG A 72 8.02 14.43 -26.44
N GLN A 73 6.99 13.61 -26.53
CA GLN A 73 6.53 13.05 -27.81
C GLN A 73 5.73 14.05 -28.65
N ALA A 74 5.12 15.05 -28.02
CA ALA A 74 4.35 16.10 -28.68
C ALA A 74 5.23 17.23 -29.27
N GLU A 75 6.55 17.23 -29.07
CA GLU A 75 7.44 18.17 -29.75
C GLU A 75 7.56 17.80 -31.24
N PRO A 76 7.04 18.61 -32.16
CA PRO A 76 6.93 18.23 -33.56
C PRO A 76 8.31 18.30 -34.22
N SER A 77 8.74 17.18 -34.80
CA SER A 77 9.78 17.19 -35.83
C SER A 77 9.12 17.74 -37.08
N SER A 78 9.44 18.98 -37.43
CA SER A 78 8.89 19.71 -38.57
C SER A 78 9.06 18.93 -39.88
N GLY A 79 7.97 18.41 -40.48
CA GLY A 79 8.07 17.90 -41.86
C GLY A 79 6.93 17.10 -42.52
N GLN A 80 6.06 16.37 -41.82
CA GLN A 80 5.16 15.38 -42.47
C GLN A 80 3.67 15.53 -42.08
N ARG A 81 2.90 16.31 -42.85
CA ARG A 81 1.53 16.75 -42.50
C ARG A 81 0.42 15.67 -42.47
N PRO A 82 0.29 14.72 -43.41
CA PRO A 82 -0.84 13.78 -43.38
C PRO A 82 -0.65 12.57 -42.47
N GLN A 83 0.59 12.28 -42.05
CA GLN A 83 0.91 11.14 -41.18
C GLN A 83 1.04 11.56 -39.71
N ALA A 84 1.37 12.84 -39.45
CA ALA A 84 1.31 13.43 -38.12
C ALA A 84 -0.10 13.32 -37.50
N GLU A 85 -1.18 13.48 -38.28
CA GLU A 85 -2.55 13.40 -37.75
C GLU A 85 -2.91 12.02 -37.19
N LYS A 86 -2.49 10.92 -37.84
CA LYS A 86 -2.72 9.55 -37.31
C LYS A 86 -1.96 9.30 -36.01
N VAL A 87 -0.72 9.75 -35.95
CA VAL A 87 0.10 9.65 -34.73
C VAL A 87 -0.48 10.53 -33.62
N GLN A 88 -0.96 11.73 -33.96
CA GLN A 88 -1.65 12.63 -33.03
C GLN A 88 -2.90 11.98 -32.45
N GLN A 89 -3.73 11.34 -33.29
CA GLN A 89 -4.92 10.62 -32.84
C GLN A 89 -4.58 9.45 -31.91
N GLN A 90 -3.52 8.69 -32.20
CA GLN A 90 -3.06 7.61 -31.32
C GLN A 90 -2.56 8.14 -29.97
N LEU A 91 -1.83 9.27 -29.99
CA LEU A 91 -1.40 9.93 -28.75
C LEU A 91 -2.58 10.44 -27.93
N ASP A 92 -3.59 11.02 -28.57
CA ASP A 92 -4.78 11.51 -27.87
C ASP A 92 -5.65 10.37 -27.32
N GLN A 93 -5.75 9.25 -28.04
CA GLN A 93 -6.37 8.02 -27.51
C GLN A 93 -5.62 7.51 -26.27
N LEU A 94 -4.30 7.44 -26.33
CA LEU A 94 -3.47 7.00 -25.20
C LEU A 94 -3.65 7.91 -23.97
N LYS A 95 -3.67 9.24 -24.17
CA LYS A 95 -3.95 10.20 -23.08
C LYS A 95 -5.33 9.98 -22.47
N ASN A 96 -6.36 9.80 -23.29
CA ASN A 96 -7.73 9.62 -22.82
C ASN A 96 -7.87 8.32 -22.02
N GLU A 97 -7.32 7.22 -22.52
CA GLU A 97 -7.29 5.96 -21.78
C GLU A 97 -6.57 6.12 -20.43
N GLN A 98 -5.44 6.80 -20.43
CA GLN A 98 -4.68 7.03 -19.21
C GLN A 98 -5.45 7.89 -18.19
N GLN A 99 -6.13 8.94 -18.65
CA GLN A 99 -6.96 9.79 -17.81
C GLN A 99 -8.13 9.00 -17.22
N LEU A 100 -8.76 8.14 -18.02
CA LEU A 100 -9.82 7.24 -17.54
C LEU A 100 -9.28 6.29 -16.46
N ARG A 101 -8.13 5.64 -16.72
CA ARG A 101 -7.46 4.75 -15.75
C ARG A 101 -7.17 5.47 -14.43
N ARG A 102 -6.74 6.73 -14.47
CA ARG A 102 -6.51 7.53 -13.27
C ARG A 102 -7.80 7.72 -12.47
N LEU A 103 -8.88 8.11 -13.14
CA LEU A 103 -10.17 8.34 -12.48
C LEU A 103 -10.74 7.06 -11.84
N GLU A 104 -10.60 5.92 -12.50
CA GLU A 104 -11.00 4.62 -11.97
C GLU A 104 -10.21 4.26 -10.70
N THR A 105 -8.88 4.38 -10.75
CA THR A 105 -8.03 4.12 -9.58
C THR A 105 -8.34 5.09 -8.43
N GLU A 106 -8.56 6.39 -8.70
CA GLU A 106 -8.97 7.34 -7.67
C GLU A 106 -10.32 6.96 -7.05
N GLN A 107 -11.26 6.46 -7.84
CA GLN A 107 -12.54 5.97 -7.34
C GLN A 107 -12.36 4.74 -6.44
N GLN A 108 -11.50 3.80 -6.83
CA GLN A 108 -11.18 2.62 -6.02
C GLN A 108 -10.50 3.00 -4.69
N ILE A 109 -9.55 3.93 -4.70
CA ILE A 109 -8.91 4.48 -3.49
C ILE A 109 -9.95 5.14 -2.57
N ARG A 110 -10.86 5.95 -3.12
CA ARG A 110 -11.94 6.56 -2.32
C ARG A 110 -12.89 5.54 -1.69
N ARG A 111 -13.10 4.39 -2.33
CA ARG A 111 -13.86 3.28 -1.74
C ARG A 111 -13.09 2.63 -0.59
N LEU A 112 -11.80 2.36 -0.79
CA LEU A 112 -10.90 1.80 0.22
C LEU A 112 -10.82 2.65 1.49
N GLU A 113 -10.81 3.98 1.36
CA GLU A 113 -10.78 4.91 2.50
C GLU A 113 -12.05 4.84 3.37
N ARG A 114 -13.18 4.43 2.78
CA ARG A 114 -14.48 4.32 3.46
C ARG A 114 -14.77 2.90 3.92
N GLU A 115 -13.97 1.92 3.47
CA GLU A 115 -14.13 0.53 3.87
C GLU A 115 -13.81 0.38 5.36
N SER A 116 -14.79 -0.14 6.10
CA SER A 116 -14.71 -0.27 7.55
C SER A 116 -14.18 -1.64 7.96
N ASP A 117 -14.33 -2.65 7.08
CA ASP A 117 -13.80 -3.98 7.32
C ASP A 117 -12.32 -4.06 6.92
N PRO A 118 -11.40 -4.25 7.89
CA PRO A 118 -9.96 -4.26 7.60
C PRO A 118 -9.55 -5.44 6.71
N LEU A 119 -10.26 -6.57 6.75
CA LEU A 119 -9.94 -7.72 5.92
C LEU A 119 -10.30 -7.45 4.45
N ARG A 120 -11.49 -6.89 4.21
CA ARG A 120 -11.90 -6.47 2.86
C ARG A 120 -11.04 -5.34 2.34
N GLN A 121 -10.70 -4.38 3.19
CA GLN A 121 -9.80 -3.28 2.84
C GLN A 121 -8.44 -3.82 2.36
N GLN A 122 -7.85 -4.77 3.10
CA GLN A 122 -6.59 -5.39 2.69
C GLN A 122 -6.72 -6.13 1.35
N GLN A 123 -7.76 -6.92 1.16
CA GLN A 123 -7.99 -7.63 -0.10
C GLN A 123 -8.08 -6.66 -1.29
N HIS A 124 -8.82 -5.56 -1.12
CA HIS A 124 -8.95 -4.54 -2.15
C HIS A 124 -7.64 -3.77 -2.40
N ILE A 125 -6.81 -3.54 -1.38
CA ILE A 125 -5.46 -2.98 -1.55
C ILE A 125 -4.60 -3.92 -2.37
N ASP A 126 -4.59 -5.21 -2.04
CA ASP A 126 -3.79 -6.23 -2.73
C ASP A 126 -4.25 -6.43 -4.18
N ASP A 127 -5.55 -6.39 -4.43
CA ASP A 127 -6.13 -6.41 -5.78
C ASP A 127 -5.70 -5.17 -6.58
N LEU A 128 -5.73 -3.99 -5.96
CA LEU A 128 -5.35 -2.75 -6.61
C LEU A 128 -3.86 -2.73 -7.00
N GLN A 129 -2.99 -3.20 -6.10
CA GLN A 129 -1.56 -3.35 -6.38
C GLN A 129 -1.30 -4.32 -7.54
N ARG A 130 -1.98 -5.48 -7.55
CA ARG A 130 -1.87 -6.43 -8.67
C ARG A 130 -2.36 -5.83 -9.98
N GLN A 131 -3.47 -5.10 -9.97
CA GLN A 131 -3.97 -4.43 -11.17
C GLN A 131 -2.99 -3.37 -11.69
N GLN A 132 -2.34 -2.61 -10.82
CA GLN A 132 -1.30 -1.65 -11.22
C GLN A 132 -0.10 -2.36 -11.86
N GLN A 133 0.38 -3.46 -11.28
CA GLN A 133 1.47 -4.26 -11.86
C GLN A 133 1.12 -4.82 -13.23
N ILE A 134 -0.09 -5.37 -13.39
CA ILE A 134 -0.54 -5.89 -14.70
C ILE A 134 -0.60 -4.74 -15.72
N ARG A 135 -1.12 -3.58 -15.32
CA ARG A 135 -1.21 -2.40 -16.17
C ARG A 135 0.18 -1.91 -16.60
N SER A 136 1.14 -1.81 -15.68
CA SER A 136 2.50 -1.36 -16.01
C SER A 136 3.19 -2.32 -17.01
N LEU A 137 2.99 -3.63 -16.84
CA LEU A 137 3.47 -4.63 -17.79
C LEU A 137 2.80 -4.50 -19.16
N GLN A 138 1.49 -4.29 -19.21
CA GLN A 138 0.77 -4.08 -20.47
C GLN A 138 1.25 -2.81 -21.19
N GLU A 139 1.45 -1.71 -20.46
CA GLU A 139 1.99 -0.48 -21.04
C GLU A 139 3.41 -0.69 -21.57
N GLN A 140 4.26 -1.44 -20.86
CA GLN A 140 5.61 -1.76 -21.33
C GLN A 140 5.58 -2.56 -22.64
N VAL A 141 4.69 -3.54 -22.75
CA VAL A 141 4.50 -4.34 -23.98
C VAL A 141 4.02 -3.44 -25.13
N GLN A 142 3.01 -2.62 -24.89
CA GLN A 142 2.49 -1.69 -25.91
C GLN A 142 3.58 -0.71 -26.39
N ARG A 143 4.38 -0.17 -25.47
CA ARG A 143 5.49 0.73 -25.82
C ARG A 143 6.55 0.03 -26.67
N ASN A 144 6.93 -1.19 -26.30
CA ASN A 144 7.89 -1.98 -27.09
C ASN A 144 7.37 -2.25 -28.51
N GLN A 145 6.08 -2.56 -28.66
CA GLN A 145 5.44 -2.76 -29.96
C GLN A 145 5.45 -1.46 -30.78
N ALA A 146 5.04 -0.34 -30.19
CA ALA A 146 5.03 0.95 -30.86
C ALA A 146 6.44 1.39 -31.34
N GLN A 147 7.47 1.13 -30.53
CA GLN A 147 8.86 1.39 -30.90
C GLN A 147 9.31 0.52 -32.09
N GLN A 148 9.01 -0.78 -32.07
CA GLN A 148 9.35 -1.67 -33.18
C GLN A 148 8.66 -1.24 -34.48
N ASP A 149 7.40 -0.83 -34.42
CA ASP A 149 6.66 -0.39 -35.61
C ASP A 149 7.19 0.93 -36.15
N LEU A 150 7.60 1.86 -35.28
CA LEU A 150 8.32 3.09 -35.67
C LEU A 150 9.68 2.79 -36.31
N GLU A 151 10.43 1.82 -35.79
CA GLU A 151 11.72 1.42 -36.37
C GLU A 151 11.55 0.80 -37.76
N LYS A 152 10.59 -0.13 -37.92
CA LYS A 152 10.24 -0.69 -39.24
C LYS A 152 9.85 0.39 -40.23
N PHE A 153 9.11 1.40 -39.77
CA PHE A 153 8.72 2.53 -40.61
C PHE A 153 9.90 3.40 -41.03
N ARG A 154 10.82 3.72 -40.10
CA ARG A 154 12.07 4.43 -40.44
C ARG A 154 12.92 3.64 -41.43
N GLN A 155 13.02 2.32 -41.27
CA GLN A 155 13.73 1.46 -42.22
C GLN A 155 13.09 1.48 -43.60
N GLN A 156 11.76 1.41 -43.71
CA GLN A 156 11.06 1.54 -45.00
C GLN A 156 11.27 2.90 -45.67
N GLN A 157 11.34 3.99 -44.90
CA GLN A 157 11.65 5.31 -45.47
C GLN A 157 13.10 5.42 -45.96
N ASN A 158 14.06 4.85 -45.22
CA ASN A 158 15.48 4.87 -45.63
C ASN A 158 15.82 3.89 -46.77
N SER A 159 14.90 2.97 -47.10
CA SER A 159 15.06 1.99 -48.19
C SER A 159 14.41 2.45 -49.51
N ARG A 160 13.84 3.66 -49.53
CA ARG A 160 13.32 4.33 -50.73
C ARG A 160 14.24 5.48 -51.11
#